data_AF-A0A7G8XDN5-F1
#
_entry.id   AF-A0A7G8XDN5-F1
#
_cell.length_a   1.000
_cell.length_b   1.000
_cell.length_c   1.000
_cell.angle_alpha   90.00
_cell.angle_beta   90.00
_cell.angle_gamma   90.00
#
_symmetry.space_group_name_H-M   'P 1'
#
loop_
_entity.id
_entity.type
_entity.pdbx_description
1 polymer ?
#
loop_
_entity_poly.entity_id
_entity_poly.type
_entity_poly.pdbx_seq_one_letter_code
_entity_poly.pdbx_strand_id
1 'polypeptide(L)'
;MMEEMGLKRSTKWSGYQAQHVIISEMAKNPVIKKIGMNFDDVPNGIFLRIPNNDISTLSRHRGYHSVYNQVVEKVLNRMDIDQSFDSLQKQVYDLQQNLKKLQEKGLPFYPSQGATIVLWERKLKQLEN
;
A
#
# COMPACT_ATOMS: atom_id res chain seq x y z
N MET A 1 8.31 -4.09 22.61
CA MET A 1 8.91 -4.57 21.34
C MET A 1 10.44 -4.52 21.31
N MET A 2 11.14 -3.36 21.23
CA MET A 2 12.63 -3.36 21.12
C MET A 2 13.35 -3.84 22.39
N GLU A 3 12.89 -3.41 23.57
CA GLU A 3 13.44 -3.86 24.85
C GLU A 3 13.19 -5.36 25.08
N GLU A 4 12.05 -5.88 24.62
CA GLU A 4 11.73 -7.32 24.63
C GLU A 4 12.65 -8.16 23.74
N MET A 5 13.30 -7.55 22.75
CA MET A 5 14.32 -8.17 21.89
C MET A 5 15.75 -7.95 22.41
N GLY A 6 15.91 -7.40 23.63
CA GLY A 6 17.22 -7.13 24.25
C GLY A 6 17.95 -5.91 23.69
N LEU A 7 17.27 -5.06 22.92
CA LEU A 7 17.83 -3.83 22.34
C LEU A 7 17.45 -2.60 23.19
N LYS A 8 18.31 -1.58 23.22
CA LYS A 8 18.00 -0.31 23.90
C LYS A 8 16.71 0.26 23.32
N ARG A 9 15.82 0.83 24.15
CA ARG A 9 14.60 1.50 23.69
C ARG A 9 14.84 2.59 22.63
N SER A 10 16.01 3.23 22.67
CA SER A 10 16.46 4.24 21.70
C SER A 10 16.95 3.67 20.37
N THR A 11 16.94 2.34 20.21
CA THR A 11 17.39 1.67 18.99
C THR A 11 16.39 1.97 17.89
N LYS A 12 16.81 2.78 16.92
CA LYS A 12 16.05 3.02 15.70
C LYS A 12 16.15 1.77 14.84
N TRP A 13 15.02 1.16 14.49
CA TRP A 13 14.99 0.16 13.43
C TRP A 13 15.39 0.83 12.12
N SER A 14 16.66 0.76 11.76
CA SER A 14 17.17 1.32 10.53
C SER A 14 16.89 0.37 9.36
N GLY A 15 16.50 0.91 8.22
CA GLY A 15 16.34 0.15 6.97
C GLY A 15 14.91 -0.19 6.57
N TYR A 16 13.90 0.18 7.38
CA TYR A 16 12.49 0.05 7.04
C TYR A 16 11.75 1.38 7.24
N GLN A 17 10.70 1.60 6.47
CA GLN A 17 9.76 2.70 6.64
C GLN A 17 8.33 2.18 6.57
N ALA A 18 7.48 2.71 7.44
CA ALA A 18 6.04 2.50 7.34
C ALA A 18 5.52 3.10 6.03
N GLN A 19 4.60 2.39 5.41
CA GLN A 19 3.88 2.78 4.21
C GLN A 19 2.39 2.56 4.45
N HIS A 20 1.58 3.54 4.06
CA HIS A 20 0.14 3.37 3.97
C HIS A 20 -0.18 2.64 2.66
N VAL A 21 -0.96 1.56 2.75
CA VAL A 21 -1.39 0.79 1.58
C VAL A 21 -2.36 1.61 0.75
N ILE A 22 -3.43 2.11 1.36
CA ILE A 22 -4.19 3.23 0.80
C ILE A 22 -3.62 4.50 1.40
N ILE A 23 -2.98 5.32 0.57
CA ILE A 23 -2.36 6.57 0.99
C ILE A 23 -3.38 7.61 1.44
N SER A 24 -2.98 8.48 2.37
CA SER A 24 -3.84 9.57 2.88
C SER A 24 -4.24 10.59 1.81
N GLU A 25 -3.52 10.68 0.69
CA GLU A 25 -3.94 11.49 -0.47
C GLU A 25 -5.31 11.04 -1.02
N MET A 26 -5.72 9.79 -0.77
CA MET A 26 -7.03 9.27 -1.18
C MET A 26 -8.19 9.75 -0.29
N ALA A 27 -7.93 10.53 0.77
CA ALA A 27 -8.97 11.01 1.70
C ALA A 27 -10.11 11.78 1.01
N LYS A 28 -9.86 12.36 -0.17
CA LYS A 28 -10.88 13.08 -0.93
C LYS A 28 -11.73 12.18 -1.84
N ASN A 29 -11.31 10.93 -2.08
CA ASN A 29 -12.02 9.98 -2.93
C ASN A 29 -13.42 9.67 -2.36
N PRO A 30 -14.49 9.69 -3.18
CA PRO A 30 -15.87 9.48 -2.70
C PRO A 30 -16.09 8.14 -1.99
N VAL A 31 -15.48 7.05 -2.48
CA VAL A 31 -15.60 5.72 -1.90
C VAL A 31 -14.97 5.72 -0.51
N ILE A 32 -13.76 6.26 -0.39
CA ILE A 32 -13.04 6.34 0.88
C ILE A 32 -13.80 7.17 1.92
N LYS A 33 -14.37 8.30 1.51
CA LYS A 33 -15.25 9.11 2.37
C LYS A 33 -16.48 8.33 2.82
N LYS A 34 -17.16 7.65 1.90
CA LYS A 34 -18.39 6.91 2.18
C LYS A 34 -18.16 5.79 3.19
N ILE A 35 -17.03 5.09 3.10
CA ILE A 35 -16.71 4.00 4.04
C ILE A 35 -16.09 4.50 5.36
N GLY A 36 -15.75 5.78 5.47
CA GLY A 36 -15.16 6.36 6.68
C GLY A 36 -13.82 5.75 7.07
N MET A 37 -12.97 5.41 6.10
CA MET A 37 -11.72 4.68 6.34
C MET A 37 -10.76 5.47 7.26
N ASN A 38 -10.24 4.81 8.29
CA ASN A 38 -9.12 5.31 9.08
C ASN A 38 -7.78 4.90 8.43
N PHE A 39 -7.01 5.87 7.96
CA PHE A 39 -5.72 5.62 7.29
C PHE A 39 -4.63 5.11 8.23
N ASP A 40 -4.72 5.46 9.52
CA ASP A 40 -3.74 5.06 10.54
C ASP A 40 -4.07 3.70 11.18
N ASP A 41 -5.11 3.02 10.68
CA ASP A 41 -5.48 1.70 11.16
C ASP A 41 -4.43 0.64 10.75
N VAL A 42 -4.20 -0.33 11.64
CA VAL A 42 -3.20 -1.40 11.49
C VAL A 42 -3.31 -2.14 10.13
N PRO A 43 -4.49 -2.56 9.64
CA PRO A 43 -4.62 -3.19 8.33
C PRO A 43 -4.22 -2.28 7.16
N ASN A 44 -4.11 -0.96 7.32
CA ASN A 44 -3.63 -0.06 6.28
C ASN A 44 -2.10 0.16 6.29
N GLY A 45 -1.37 -0.43 7.25
CA GLY A 45 0.08 -0.31 7.36
C GLY A 45 0.83 -1.51 6.79
N ILE A 46 2.02 -1.23 6.25
CA ILE A 46 3.07 -2.22 5.95
C ILE A 46 4.45 -1.59 6.15
N PHE A 47 5.40 -2.35 6.70
CA PHE A 47 6.79 -1.92 6.82
C PHE A 47 7.59 -2.42 5.62
N LEU A 48 8.10 -1.49 4.82
CA LEU A 48 8.87 -1.79 3.62
C LEU A 48 10.32 -1.37 3.79
N ARG A 49 11.23 -2.06 3.10
CA ARG A 49 12.65 -1.71 3.17
C ARG A 49 12.90 -0.36 2.50
N ILE A 50 13.77 0.45 3.09
CA ILE A 50 14.34 1.62 2.44
C ILE A 50 15.17 1.14 1.23
N PRO A 51 15.17 1.85 0.09
CA PRO A 51 16.02 1.51 -1.05
C PRO A 51 17.50 1.40 -0.63
N ASN A 52 18.11 0.24 -0.90
CA ASN A 52 19.51 -0.08 -0.71
C ASN A 52 19.93 -1.18 -1.71
N ASN A 53 21.22 -1.54 -1.74
CA ASN A 53 21.76 -2.49 -2.72
C ASN A 53 21.55 -3.98 -2.35
N ASP A 54 20.96 -4.27 -1.19
CA ASP A 54 20.75 -5.66 -0.76
C ASP A 54 19.69 -6.37 -1.63
N ILE A 55 19.68 -7.70 -1.60
CA ILE A 55 18.59 -8.47 -2.21
C ILE A 55 17.41 -8.48 -1.22
N SER A 56 16.21 -8.15 -1.71
CA SER A 56 14.97 -8.26 -0.93
C SER A 56 13.84 -8.76 -1.81
N THR A 57 12.99 -9.60 -1.23
CA THR A 57 11.73 -10.03 -1.84
C THR A 57 10.64 -8.98 -1.68
N LEU A 58 10.81 -8.01 -0.76
CA LEU A 58 9.84 -6.95 -0.51
C LEU A 58 10.07 -5.75 -1.42
N SER A 59 8.99 -5.00 -1.61
CA SER A 59 9.05 -3.69 -2.28
C SER A 59 9.85 -2.71 -1.45
N ARG A 60 10.39 -1.71 -2.14
CA ARG A 60 11.23 -0.69 -1.52
C ARG A 60 10.45 0.61 -1.42
N HIS A 61 10.54 1.27 -0.28
CA HIS A 61 9.80 2.50 0.00
C HIS A 61 10.69 3.54 0.67
N ARG A 62 10.74 4.72 0.06
CA ARG A 62 11.27 5.95 0.66
C ARG A 62 10.58 7.18 0.08
N GLY A 63 9.78 7.84 0.90
CA GLY A 63 9.06 9.04 0.47
C GLY A 63 8.05 8.76 -0.64
N TYR A 64 7.77 9.78 -1.44
CA TYR A 64 6.66 9.81 -2.40
C TYR A 64 6.83 8.90 -3.63
N HIS A 65 5.74 8.27 -4.10
CA HIS A 65 5.72 7.32 -5.23
C HIS A 65 4.49 7.50 -6.14
N SER A 66 4.58 8.43 -7.10
CA SER A 66 3.45 8.82 -7.98
C SER A 66 2.76 7.66 -8.71
N VAL A 67 3.51 6.68 -9.22
CA VAL A 67 2.95 5.56 -9.99
C VAL A 67 2.00 4.74 -9.13
N TYR A 68 2.42 4.40 -7.91
CA TYR A 68 1.61 3.63 -6.98
C TYR A 68 0.38 4.43 -6.56
N ASN A 69 0.55 5.71 -6.20
CA ASN A 69 -0.55 6.60 -5.83
C ASN A 69 -1.64 6.65 -6.91
N GLN A 70 -1.21 6.82 -8.17
CA GLN A 70 -2.12 6.91 -9.30
C GLN A 70 -2.84 5.59 -9.59
N VAL A 71 -2.20 4.43 -9.36
CA VAL A 71 -2.87 3.13 -9.49
C VAL A 71 -3.96 3.00 -8.44
N VAL A 72 -3.66 3.30 -7.17
CA VAL A 72 -4.65 3.23 -6.08
C VAL A 72 -5.85 4.13 -6.39
N GLU A 73 -5.60 5.37 -6.80
CA GLU A 73 -6.65 6.31 -7.20
C GLU A 73 -7.51 5.77 -8.33
N LYS A 74 -6.89 5.23 -9.40
CA LYS A 74 -7.61 4.66 -10.53
C LYS A 74 -8.51 3.48 -10.14
N VAL A 75 -8.05 2.61 -9.25
CA VAL A 75 -8.86 1.46 -8.82
C VAL A 75 -10.04 1.92 -7.96
N LEU A 76 -9.81 2.85 -7.02
CA LEU A 76 -10.89 3.43 -6.22
C LEU A 76 -11.92 4.16 -7.09
N ASN A 77 -11.48 4.90 -8.12
CA ASN A 77 -12.36 5.60 -9.05
C ASN A 77 -13.20 4.67 -9.95
N ARG A 78 -12.86 3.38 -10.05
CA ARG A 78 -13.63 2.39 -10.80
C ARG A 78 -14.72 1.71 -9.97
N MET A 79 -14.67 1.83 -8.64
CA MET A 79 -15.70 1.25 -7.78
C MET A 79 -17.00 2.02 -7.94
N ASP A 80 -18.11 1.28 -7.97
CA ASP A 80 -19.44 1.85 -8.09
C ASP A 80 -19.90 2.43 -6.75
N ILE A 81 -19.88 3.77 -6.66
CA ILE A 81 -20.21 4.51 -5.45
C ILE A 81 -21.65 4.28 -4.98
N ASP A 82 -22.55 3.84 -5.84
CA ASP A 82 -23.96 3.62 -5.50
C ASP A 82 -24.18 2.28 -4.76
N GLN A 83 -23.16 1.42 -4.70
CA GLN A 83 -23.22 0.20 -3.92
C GLN A 83 -23.33 0.46 -2.41
N SER A 84 -23.74 -0.58 -1.68
CA SER A 84 -23.88 -0.50 -0.22
C SER A 84 -22.55 -0.21 0.48
N PHE A 85 -22.64 0.36 1.68
CA PHE A 85 -21.46 0.57 2.55
C PHE A 85 -20.65 -0.71 2.70
N ASP A 86 -21.30 -1.84 3.04
CA ASP A 86 -20.62 -3.13 3.27
C ASP A 86 -19.91 -3.64 2.01
N SER A 87 -20.52 -3.48 0.83
CA SER A 87 -19.93 -3.91 -0.44
C SER A 87 -18.68 -3.08 -0.78
N LEU A 88 -18.75 -1.76 -0.59
CA LEU A 88 -17.61 -0.87 -0.80
C LEU A 88 -16.51 -1.09 0.23
N GLN A 89 -16.86 -1.29 1.49
CA GLN A 89 -15.90 -1.58 2.56
C GLN A 89 -15.15 -2.88 2.24
N LYS A 90 -15.87 -3.92 1.82
CA LYS A 90 -15.25 -5.19 1.40
C LYS A 90 -14.32 -4.99 0.20
N GLN A 91 -14.73 -4.25 -0.83
CA GLN A 91 -13.89 -3.99 -2.01
C GLN A 91 -12.61 -3.22 -1.67
N VAL A 92 -12.70 -2.21 -0.80
CA VAL A 92 -11.50 -1.48 -0.36
C VAL A 92 -10.59 -2.36 0.48
N TYR A 93 -11.15 -3.22 1.34
CA TYR A 93 -10.37 -4.20 2.09
C TYR A 93 -9.66 -5.20 1.17
N ASP A 94 -10.37 -5.76 0.18
CA ASP A 94 -9.78 -6.69 -0.79
C ASP A 94 -8.67 -6.00 -1.60
N LEU A 95 -8.87 -4.74 -2.00
CA LEU A 95 -7.85 -3.91 -2.62
C LEU A 95 -6.61 -3.76 -1.71
N GLN A 96 -6.80 -3.46 -0.42
CA GLN A 96 -5.70 -3.38 0.55
C GLN A 96 -4.88 -4.68 0.59
N GLN A 97 -5.56 -5.84 0.69
CA GLN A 97 -4.88 -7.13 0.75
C GLN A 97 -4.10 -7.44 -0.54
N ASN A 98 -4.69 -7.15 -1.70
CA ASN A 98 -4.05 -7.35 -2.99
C ASN A 98 -2.82 -6.45 -3.16
N LEU A 99 -2.91 -5.17 -2.77
CA LEU A 99 -1.78 -4.24 -2.80
C LEU A 99 -0.66 -4.70 -1.86
N LYS A 100 -0.98 -5.13 -0.62
CA LYS A 100 0.02 -5.70 0.31
C LYS A 100 0.71 -6.90 -0.29
N LYS A 101 -0.05 -7.84 -0.85
CA LYS A 101 0.50 -9.05 -1.47
C LYS A 101 1.46 -8.74 -2.63
N LEU A 102 1.17 -7.71 -3.44
CA LEU A 102 2.09 -7.27 -4.49
C LEU A 102 3.33 -6.58 -3.91
N GLN A 103 3.17 -5.83 -2.83
CA GLN A 103 4.28 -5.21 -2.13
C GLN A 103 5.22 -6.24 -1.51
N GLU A 104 4.67 -7.29 -0.91
CA GLU A 104 5.40 -8.44 -0.35
C GLU A 104 6.12 -9.27 -1.42
N LYS A 105 5.67 -9.18 -2.69
CA LYS A 105 6.30 -9.79 -3.86
C LYS A 105 7.31 -8.88 -4.58
N GLY A 106 7.60 -7.70 -4.02
CA GLY A 106 8.67 -6.85 -4.55
C GLY A 106 8.27 -5.99 -5.75
N LEU A 107 6.97 -5.76 -5.97
CA LEU A 107 6.54 -4.94 -7.10
C LEU A 107 7.02 -3.48 -6.92
N PRO A 108 7.75 -2.91 -7.89
CA PRO A 108 8.44 -1.64 -7.68
C PRO A 108 7.46 -0.46 -7.59
N PHE A 109 7.78 0.52 -6.76
CA PHE A 109 7.02 1.77 -6.61
C PHE A 109 7.48 2.88 -7.56
N TYR A 110 8.76 2.87 -7.90
CA TYR A 110 9.42 3.99 -8.60
C TYR A 110 9.65 3.68 -10.08
N PRO A 111 9.42 4.65 -10.99
CA PRO A 111 9.77 4.48 -12.41
C PRO A 111 11.22 4.08 -12.64
N SER A 112 12.15 4.60 -11.82
CA SER A 112 13.57 4.23 -11.86
C SER A 112 13.85 2.76 -11.52
N GLN A 113 12.87 2.07 -10.93
CA GLN A 113 12.90 0.63 -10.63
C GLN A 113 12.00 -0.18 -11.58
N GLY A 114 11.50 0.43 -12.66
CA GLY A 114 10.61 -0.20 -13.63
C GLY A 114 9.12 -0.18 -13.26
N ALA A 115 8.71 0.60 -12.25
CA ALA A 115 7.29 0.76 -11.94
C ALA A 115 6.56 1.49 -13.06
N THR A 116 5.47 0.90 -13.53
CA THR A 116 4.53 1.55 -14.46
C THR A 116 3.11 1.27 -14.01
N ILE A 117 2.17 2.15 -14.38
CA ILE A 117 0.75 1.96 -14.09
C ILE A 117 0.26 0.64 -14.70
N VAL A 118 0.62 0.37 -15.96
CA VAL A 118 0.25 -0.84 -16.69
C VAL A 118 0.75 -2.10 -15.99
N LEU A 119 1.99 -2.08 -15.48
CA LEU A 119 2.53 -3.21 -14.72
C LEU A 119 1.69 -3.49 -13.46
N TRP A 120 1.39 -2.45 -12.69
CA TRP A 120 0.61 -2.55 -11.45
C TRP A 120 -0.82 -3.03 -11.71
N GLU A 121 -1.52 -2.42 -12.66
CA GLU A 121 -2.87 -2.83 -13.05
C GLU A 121 -2.91 -4.29 -13.53
N ARG A 122 -1.93 -4.70 -14.35
CA ARG A 122 -1.81 -6.09 -14.81
C ARG A 122 -1.61 -7.05 -13.64
N LYS A 123 -0.80 -6.68 -12.65
CA LYS A 123 -0.53 -7.51 -11.48
C LYS A 123 -1.70 -7.58 -10.51
N LEU A 124 -2.44 -6.50 -10.32
CA LEU A 124 -3.69 -6.49 -9.54
C LEU A 124 -4.74 -7.39 -10.18
N LYS A 125 -4.95 -7.27 -11.49
CA LYS A 125 -5.88 -8.13 -12.23
C LYS A 125 -5.57 -9.63 -12.12
N GLN A 126 -4.29 -9.99 -11.96
CA GLN A 126 -3.88 -11.40 -11.74
C GLN A 126 -4.27 -11.94 -10.35
N LEU A 127 -4.64 -11.08 -9.40
CA LEU A 127 -5.06 -11.46 -8.05
C LEU A 127 -6.59 -11.43 -7.85
N GLU A 128 -7.31 -10.82 -8.80
CA GLU A 128 -8.78 -10.73 -8.80
C GLU A 128 -9.46 -11.99 -9.38
N ASN A 129 -8.66 -12.97 -9.84
CA ASN A 129 -9.10 -14.24 -10.41
C ASN A 129 -9.04 -15.39 -9.41
#